data_AF-A0A8K1FW55-F1
#
_entry.id   AF-A0A8K1FW55-F1
#
_cell.length_a   1.000
_cell.length_b   1.000
_cell.length_c   1.000
_cell.angle_alpha   90.00
_cell.angle_beta   90.00
_cell.angle_gamma   90.00
#
_symmetry.space_group_name_H-M   'P 1'
#
loop_
_entity.id
_entity.type
_entity.pdbx_description
1 polymer ?
#
loop_
_entity_poly.entity_id
_entity_poly.type
_entity_poly.pdbx_seq_one_letter_code
_entity_poly.pdbx_strand_id
1 'polypeptide(L)'
;MINKRGIIIMTIFAIIYSILELGMRWDPSAIPNSPYWMKSIFTPTVSLYFYRVLYILLFSFPSYLASQKLISLETIWYLIYGSTIEDIVYWILDFHLPYSWSWFYPVYYNVPIDDVIGILILVIMLLRKNLGKLKSV
;
A
#
# COMPACT_ATOMS: atom_id res chain seq x y z
N MET A 1 16.38 -12.14 1.37
CA MET A 1 15.52 -13.22 1.92
C MET A 1 14.45 -12.62 2.81
N ILE A 2 13.16 -12.88 2.53
CA ILE A 2 12.05 -12.48 3.43
C ILE A 2 12.32 -13.07 4.82
N ASN A 3 12.30 -12.22 5.83
CA ASN A 3 12.66 -12.55 7.20
C ASN A 3 11.62 -11.96 8.17
N LYS A 4 11.58 -12.51 9.39
CA LYS A 4 10.60 -12.10 10.41
C LYS A 4 10.70 -10.61 10.75
N ARG A 5 11.91 -10.05 10.78
CA ARG A 5 12.14 -8.63 11.09
C ARG A 5 11.47 -7.72 10.06
N GLY A 6 11.63 -7.99 8.77
CA GLY A 6 11.05 -7.18 7.71
C GLY A 6 9.52 -7.24 7.72
N ILE A 7 8.94 -8.42 7.98
CA ILE A 7 7.48 -8.57 8.16
C ILE A 7 6.99 -7.70 9.34
N ILE A 8 7.68 -7.74 10.48
CA ILE A 8 7.32 -6.93 11.65
C ILE A 8 7.39 -5.43 11.32
N ILE A 9 8.48 -4.98 10.68
CA ILE A 9 8.65 -3.57 10.29
C ILE A 9 7.49 -3.12 9.40
N MET A 10 7.19 -3.88 8.34
CA MET A 10 6.13 -3.52 7.40
C MET A 10 4.75 -3.56 8.04
N THR A 11 4.48 -4.54 8.91
CA THR A 11 3.18 -4.66 9.59
C THR A 11 2.95 -3.50 10.55
N ILE A 12 3.95 -3.15 11.37
CA ILE A 12 3.84 -2.01 12.29
C ILE A 12 3.66 -0.72 11.51
N PHE A 13 4.45 -0.52 10.46
CA PHE A 13 4.33 0.66 9.61
C PHE A 13 2.94 0.78 8.98
N ALA A 14 2.42 -0.31 8.40
CA ALA A 14 1.09 -0.39 7.80
C ALA A 14 -0.03 -0.05 8.80
N ILE A 15 0.04 -0.58 10.02
CA ILE A 15 -0.95 -0.28 11.06
C ILE A 15 -0.88 1.20 11.48
N ILE A 16 0.32 1.74 11.65
CA ILE A 16 0.48 3.16 12.02
C ILE A 16 -0.03 4.04 10.88
N TYR A 17 0.29 3.71 9.63
CA TYR A 17 -0.10 4.48 8.47
C TYR A 17 -1.61 4.49 8.26
N SER A 18 -2.27 3.33 8.31
CA SER A 18 -3.74 3.24 8.22
C SER A 18 -4.43 4.08 9.29
N ILE A 19 -3.94 4.06 10.54
CA ILE A 19 -4.47 4.94 11.61
C ILE A 19 -4.28 6.42 11.27
N LEU A 20 -3.11 6.79 10.73
CA LEU A 20 -2.85 8.18 10.33
C LEU A 20 -3.73 8.61 9.17
N GLU A 21 -4.01 7.70 8.22
CA GLU A 21 -4.82 7.97 7.05
C GLU A 21 -6.30 8.18 7.40
N LEU A 22 -6.79 7.56 8.47
CA LEU A 22 -8.17 7.76 8.92
C LEU A 22 -8.47 9.26 9.14
N GLY A 23 -9.39 9.79 8.34
CA GLY A 23 -9.81 11.18 8.39
C GLY A 23 -8.89 12.16 7.63
N MET A 24 -7.83 11.69 6.96
CA MET A 24 -7.03 12.54 6.06
C MET A 24 -7.82 12.88 4.80
N ARG A 25 -7.97 14.18 4.53
CA ARG A 25 -8.43 14.68 3.23
C ARG A 25 -7.25 15.00 2.33
N TRP A 26 -6.96 14.08 1.42
CA TRP A 26 -5.88 14.21 0.44
C TRP A 26 -6.19 15.15 -0.73
N ASP A 27 -7.39 15.72 -0.77
CA ASP A 27 -7.81 16.70 -1.77
C ASP A 27 -7.94 18.12 -1.18
N PRO A 28 -6.92 18.97 -1.36
CA PRO A 28 -6.95 20.35 -0.93
C PRO A 28 -8.07 21.18 -1.55
N SER A 29 -8.58 20.84 -2.75
CA SER A 29 -9.70 21.57 -3.36
C SER A 29 -11.01 21.40 -2.59
N ALA A 30 -11.18 20.24 -1.94
CA ALA A 30 -12.33 19.93 -1.11
C ALA A 30 -12.26 20.55 0.31
N ILE A 31 -11.17 21.25 0.64
CA ILE A 31 -10.99 21.91 1.94
C ILE A 31 -11.35 23.41 1.80
N PRO A 32 -12.37 23.91 2.54
CA PRO A 32 -12.85 25.29 2.40
C PRO A 32 -11.75 26.34 2.60
N ASN A 33 -10.87 26.11 3.57
CA ASN A 33 -9.84 27.07 3.99
C ASN A 33 -8.52 26.96 3.19
N SER A 34 -8.45 26.10 2.17
CA SER A 34 -7.23 25.99 1.35
C SER A 34 -6.96 27.28 0.57
N PRO A 35 -5.69 27.72 0.47
CA PRO A 35 -5.29 28.85 -0.37
C PRO A 35 -5.69 28.65 -1.84
N TYR A 36 -5.98 29.76 -2.53
CA TYR A 36 -6.42 29.73 -3.94
C TYR A 36 -5.44 28.98 -4.86
N TRP A 37 -4.13 29.25 -4.72
CA TRP A 37 -3.10 28.60 -5.53
C TRP A 37 -3.10 27.07 -5.37
N MET A 38 -3.47 26.58 -4.18
CA MET A 38 -3.52 25.16 -3.89
C MET A 38 -4.73 24.53 -4.57
N LYS A 39 -5.89 25.18 -4.49
CA LYS A 39 -7.12 24.75 -5.19
C LYS A 39 -6.99 24.79 -6.71
N SER A 40 -6.20 25.71 -7.26
CA SER A 40 -5.98 25.79 -8.71
C SER A 40 -5.08 24.67 -9.26
N ILE A 41 -4.18 24.13 -8.43
CA ILE A 41 -3.26 23.05 -8.82
C ILE A 41 -3.86 21.69 -8.49
N PHE A 42 -4.37 21.52 -7.27
CA PHE A 42 -4.91 20.26 -6.76
C PHE A 42 -6.39 20.14 -7.06
N THR A 43 -6.72 19.74 -8.28
CA THR A 43 -8.07 19.24 -8.60
C THR A 43 -8.27 17.84 -8.01
N PRO A 44 -9.51 17.32 -7.85
CA PRO A 44 -9.73 15.97 -7.31
C PRO A 44 -8.91 14.89 -8.02
N THR A 45 -8.78 14.99 -9.34
CA THR A 45 -7.95 14.07 -10.15
C THR A 45 -6.46 14.20 -9.82
N VAL A 46 -5.94 15.42 -9.75
CA VAL A 46 -4.51 15.66 -9.44
C VAL A 46 -4.19 15.20 -8.03
N SER A 47 -5.04 15.52 -7.06
CA SER A 47 -4.96 15.09 -5.67
C SER A 47 -4.87 13.56 -5.56
N LEU A 48 -5.71 12.84 -6.31
CA LEU A 48 -5.68 11.37 -6.37
C LEU A 48 -4.32 10.83 -6.86
N TYR A 49 -3.81 11.32 -7.99
CA TYR A 49 -2.53 10.84 -8.53
C TYR A 49 -1.33 11.24 -7.70
N PHE A 50 -1.33 12.47 -7.16
CA PHE A 50 -0.29 12.94 -6.28
C PHE A 50 -0.19 12.06 -5.02
N TYR A 51 -1.33 11.74 -4.43
CA TYR A 51 -1.39 10.88 -3.26
C TYR A 51 -0.85 9.47 -3.55
N ARG A 52 -1.17 8.89 -4.72
CA ARG A 52 -0.63 7.58 -5.15
C ARG A 52 0.90 7.57 -5.23
N VAL A 53 1.49 8.62 -5.80
CA VAL A 53 2.96 8.73 -5.88
C VAL A 53 3.55 8.81 -4.47
N LEU A 54 2.96 9.64 -3.61
CA LEU A 54 3.39 9.75 -2.22
C LEU A 54 3.29 8.42 -1.48
N TYR A 55 2.21 7.67 -1.67
CA TYR A 55 2.03 6.38 -1.02
C TYR A 55 3.10 5.37 -1.43
N ILE A 56 3.35 5.23 -2.74
CA ILE A 56 4.41 4.35 -3.24
C ILE A 56 5.75 4.74 -2.62
N LEU A 57 6.06 6.03 -2.52
CA LEU A 57 7.31 6.51 -1.90
C LEU A 57 7.35 6.20 -0.40
N LEU A 58 6.25 6.45 0.31
CA LEU A 58 6.09 6.20 1.75
C LEU A 58 6.24 4.72 2.10
N PHE A 59 5.74 3.82 1.25
CA PHE A 59 5.90 2.37 1.42
C PHE A 59 7.23 1.84 0.88
N SER A 60 7.84 2.50 -0.10
CA SER A 60 9.14 2.10 -0.65
C SER A 60 10.27 2.24 0.38
N PHE A 61 10.27 3.31 1.18
CA PHE A 61 11.31 3.53 2.19
C PHE A 61 11.37 2.42 3.29
N PRO A 62 10.29 2.08 4.00
CA PRO A 62 10.30 0.98 4.96
C PRO A 62 10.52 -0.38 4.28
N SER A 63 10.08 -0.55 3.03
CA SER A 63 10.38 -1.76 2.24
C SER A 63 11.88 -1.92 1.97
N TYR A 64 12.56 -0.82 1.66
CA TYR A 64 14.02 -0.77 1.56
C TYR A 64 14.67 -1.12 2.90
N LEU A 65 14.19 -0.56 4.02
CA LEU A 65 14.73 -0.88 5.35
C LEU A 65 14.52 -2.36 5.72
N ALA A 66 13.39 -2.95 5.32
CA ALA A 66 13.06 -4.35 5.54
C ALA A 66 13.89 -5.32 4.68
N SER A 67 14.16 -4.95 3.43
CA SER A 67 14.93 -5.77 2.48
C SER A 67 16.45 -5.55 2.55
N GLN A 68 16.87 -4.38 3.04
CA GLN A 68 18.23 -3.84 2.96
C GLN A 68 18.76 -3.70 1.52
N LYS A 69 17.86 -3.56 0.54
CA LYS A 69 18.19 -3.45 -0.89
C LYS A 69 17.33 -2.38 -1.54
N LEU A 70 17.95 -1.51 -2.34
CA LEU A 70 17.24 -0.41 -3.00
C LEU A 70 16.11 -0.92 -3.91
N ILE A 71 16.45 -1.85 -4.83
CA ILE A 71 15.49 -2.48 -5.73
C ILE A 71 15.81 -3.98 -5.79
N SER A 72 14.89 -4.81 -5.33
CA SER A 72 14.95 -6.27 -5.50
C SER A 72 13.56 -6.88 -5.44
N LEU A 73 13.43 -8.15 -5.82
CA LEU A 73 12.19 -8.90 -5.62
C LEU A 73 11.75 -8.92 -4.15
N GLU A 74 12.68 -8.86 -3.20
CA GLU A 74 12.33 -8.80 -1.78
C GLU A 74 11.80 -7.41 -1.38
N THR A 75 12.38 -6.32 -1.91
CA THR A 75 11.85 -4.97 -1.70
C THR A 75 10.45 -4.84 -2.27
N ILE A 76 10.24 -5.34 -3.49
CA ILE A 76 8.91 -5.36 -4.14
C ILE A 76 7.93 -6.19 -3.32
N TRP A 77 8.36 -7.36 -2.82
CA TRP A 77 7.52 -8.20 -1.96
C TRP A 77 7.11 -7.47 -0.68
N TYR A 78 8.04 -6.80 0.00
CA TYR A 78 7.70 -6.02 1.20
C TYR A 78 6.80 -4.83 0.91
N LEU A 79 6.95 -4.18 -0.25
CA LEU A 79 6.09 -3.09 -0.67
C LEU A 79 4.65 -3.56 -0.83
N ILE A 80 4.43 -4.62 -1.61
CA ILE A 80 3.11 -5.22 -1.84
C ILE A 80 2.53 -5.74 -0.52
N TYR A 81 3.35 -6.42 0.30
CA TYR A 81 2.92 -6.90 1.61
C TYR A 81 2.47 -5.76 2.51
N GLY A 82 3.26 -4.69 2.60
CA GLY A 82 2.95 -3.55 3.44
C GLY A 82 1.66 -2.86 3.01
N SER A 83 1.52 -2.56 1.72
CA SER A 83 0.35 -1.86 1.20
C SER A 83 -0.93 -2.66 1.40
N THR A 84 -0.91 -3.95 1.10
CA THR A 84 -2.09 -4.81 1.31
C THR A 84 -2.47 -4.94 2.78
N ILE A 85 -1.50 -5.04 3.70
CA ILE A 85 -1.80 -5.07 5.13
C ILE A 85 -2.41 -3.74 5.58
N GLU A 86 -1.90 -2.63 5.05
CA GLU A 86 -2.41 -1.32 5.37
C GLU A 86 -3.86 -1.14 4.91
N ASP A 87 -4.18 -1.47 3.66
CA ASP A 87 -5.55 -1.44 3.12
C ASP A 87 -6.51 -2.29 3.97
N ILE A 88 -6.12 -3.54 4.29
CA ILE A 88 -6.93 -4.42 5.15
C ILE A 88 -7.20 -3.75 6.51
N VAL A 89 -6.16 -3.18 7.14
CA VAL A 89 -6.30 -2.53 8.45
C VAL A 89 -7.14 -1.27 8.33
N TYR A 90 -6.93 -0.45 7.32
CA TYR A 90 -7.68 0.77 7.05
C TYR A 90 -9.19 0.49 6.99
N TRP A 91 -9.61 -0.48 6.17
CA TRP A 91 -11.04 -0.81 6.04
C TRP A 91 -11.63 -1.40 7.32
N ILE A 92 -10.85 -2.18 8.07
CA ILE A 92 -11.28 -2.67 9.39
C ILE A 92 -11.51 -1.49 10.35
N LEU A 93 -10.61 -0.51 10.36
CA LEU A 93 -10.69 0.64 11.27
C LEU A 93 -11.73 1.68 10.85
N ASP A 94 -11.98 1.86 9.55
CA ASP A 94 -12.99 2.77 9.03
C ASP A 94 -14.43 2.23 9.25
N PHE A 95 -14.58 0.95 9.63
CA PHE A 95 -15.87 0.26 9.80
C PHE A 95 -16.79 0.32 8.57
N HIS A 96 -16.20 0.50 7.38
CA HIS A 96 -16.90 0.48 6.11
C HIS A 96 -16.39 -0.68 5.25
N LEU A 97 -17.30 -1.24 4.45
CA LEU A 97 -16.89 -2.16 3.38
C LEU A 97 -16.14 -1.38 2.30
N PRO A 98 -15.21 -1.98 1.56
CA PRO A 98 -14.62 -1.32 0.41
C PRO A 98 -15.71 -0.99 -0.61
N TYR A 99 -16.09 0.28 -0.79
CA TYR A 99 -17.24 0.67 -1.63
C TYR A 99 -16.90 1.71 -2.70
N SER A 100 -15.70 2.31 -2.64
CA SER A 100 -15.24 3.32 -3.58
C SER A 100 -14.30 2.71 -4.62
N TRP A 101 -13.82 3.53 -5.56
CA TRP A 101 -12.55 3.23 -6.23
C TRP A 101 -11.46 3.26 -5.15
N SER A 102 -11.33 2.18 -4.38
CA SER A 102 -10.34 2.01 -3.33
C SER A 102 -8.98 2.01 -4.01
N TRP A 103 -8.46 3.24 -4.08
CA TRP A 103 -7.13 3.72 -4.41
C TRP A 103 -6.41 3.24 -5.67
N PHE A 104 -6.48 1.97 -6.02
CA PHE A 104 -5.66 1.33 -7.03
C PHE A 104 -6.48 0.82 -8.24
N TYR A 105 -7.59 0.09 -8.10
CA TYR A 105 -8.28 -0.59 -9.23
C TYR A 105 -9.80 -0.82 -8.95
N PRO A 106 -10.58 -1.56 -9.80
CA PRO A 106 -12.00 -1.75 -9.55
C PRO A 106 -12.24 -2.58 -8.30
N VAL A 107 -13.26 -2.19 -7.54
CA VAL A 107 -13.87 -3.03 -6.52
C VAL A 107 -15.00 -3.82 -7.18
N TYR A 108 -15.02 -5.14 -6.99
CA TYR A 108 -16.11 -6.00 -7.44
C TYR A 108 -16.82 -6.60 -6.22
N TYR A 109 -18.09 -6.24 -6.01
CA TYR A 109 -18.87 -6.68 -4.84
C TYR A 109 -18.14 -6.49 -3.49
N ASN A 110 -17.60 -5.29 -3.26
CA ASN A 110 -16.82 -4.93 -2.07
C ASN A 110 -15.49 -5.69 -1.90
N VAL A 111 -14.99 -6.33 -2.95
CA VAL A 111 -13.66 -6.95 -2.97
C VAL A 111 -12.71 -6.08 -3.80
N PRO A 112 -11.66 -5.50 -3.19
CA PRO A 112 -10.58 -4.84 -3.92
C PRO A 112 -9.83 -5.88 -4.75
N ILE A 113 -9.92 -5.77 -6.08
CA ILE A 113 -9.31 -6.76 -6.99
C ILE A 113 -7.79 -6.76 -6.86
N ASP A 114 -7.22 -5.63 -6.53
CA ASP A 114 -5.78 -5.42 -6.45
C ASP A 114 -5.15 -6.00 -5.19
N ASP A 115 -5.84 -5.97 -4.06
CA ASP A 115 -5.42 -6.75 -2.89
C ASP A 115 -5.41 -8.25 -3.20
N VAL A 116 -6.42 -8.74 -3.93
CA VAL A 116 -6.44 -10.14 -4.37
C VAL A 116 -5.24 -10.45 -5.28
N ILE A 117 -4.95 -9.57 -6.25
CA ILE A 117 -3.77 -9.70 -7.12
C ILE A 117 -2.48 -9.62 -6.29
N GLY A 118 -2.38 -8.69 -5.34
CA GLY A 118 -1.25 -8.50 -4.45
C GLY A 118 -0.98 -9.77 -3.65
N ILE A 119 -2.00 -10.33 -3.01
CA ILE A 119 -1.93 -11.61 -2.29
C ILE A 119 -1.48 -12.74 -3.23
N LEU A 120 -2.05 -12.84 -4.43
CA LEU A 120 -1.65 -13.84 -5.42
C LEU A 120 -0.17 -13.69 -5.79
N ILE A 121 0.32 -12.48 -6.04
CA ILE A 121 1.73 -12.20 -6.32
C ILE A 121 2.60 -12.62 -5.13
N LEU A 122 2.22 -12.25 -3.90
CA LEU A 122 2.95 -12.62 -2.69
C LEU A 122 3.06 -14.14 -2.53
N VAL A 123 1.96 -14.88 -2.77
CA VAL A 123 1.91 -16.34 -2.72
C VAL A 123 2.79 -16.96 -3.80
N ILE A 124 2.68 -16.51 -5.06
CA ILE A 124 3.49 -17.01 -6.18
C ILE A 124 4.98 -16.81 -5.89
N MET A 125 5.37 -15.63 -5.41
CA MET A 125 6.76 -15.32 -5.07
C MET A 125 7.28 -16.20 -3.93
N LEU A 126 6.45 -16.48 -2.92
CA LEU A 126 6.79 -17.37 -1.82
C LEU A 126 6.96 -18.82 -2.29
N LEU A 127 6.04 -19.33 -3.11
CA LEU A 127 6.08 -20.68 -3.66
C LEU A 127 7.28 -20.90 -4.58
N ARG A 128 7.56 -19.96 -5.50
CA ARG A 128 8.73 -20.02 -6.39
C ARG A 128 10.04 -20.13 -5.61
N LYS A 129 10.14 -19.41 -4.49
CA LYS A 129 11.31 -19.48 -3.59
C LYS A 129 11.47 -20.85 -2.94
N ASN A 130 10.37 -21.48 -2.49
CA ASN A 130 10.41 -22.81 -1.88
C ASN A 130 10.78 -23.90 -2.90
N LEU A 131 10.28 -23.80 -4.13
CA LEU A 131 10.64 -24.70 -5.24
C LEU A 131 12.11 -24.54 -5.67
N GLY A 132 12.66 -23.33 -5.65
CA GLY A 132 14.07 -23.08 -5.95
C GLY A 132 15.02 -23.71 -4.92
N LYS A 133 14.64 -23.71 -3.63
CA LYS A 133 15.41 -24.37 -2.56
C LYS A 133 15.41 -25.89 -2.67
N LEU A 134 14.30 -26.50 -3.12
CA LEU A 134 14.18 -27.95 -3.30
C LEU A 134 15.02 -28.48 -4.47
N LYS A 135 15.34 -27.64 -5.46
CA LYS A 135 16.18 -28.01 -6.61
C LYS A 135 17.69 -27.84 -6.36
N SER A 136 18.07 -27.20 -5.26
CA SER A 136 19.48 -26.91 -4.90
C SER A 136 20.02 -27.83 -3.78
N VAL A 137 19.25 -28.86 -3.41
CA VAL A 137 19.63 -29.94 -2.47
C VAL A 137 19.65 -31.23 -3.27
#